data_AF-A0A2U4EWZ3-F1
#
_entry.id   AF-A0A2U4EWZ3-F1
#
_cell.length_a   1.000
_cell.length_b   1.000
_cell.length_c   1.000
_cell.angle_alpha   90.00
_cell.angle_beta   90.00
_cell.angle_gamma   90.00
#
_symmetry.space_group_name_H-M   'P 1'
#
loop_
_entity.id
_entity.type
_entity.pdbx_description
1 polymer ?
#
loop_
_entity_poly.entity_id
_entity_poly.type
_entity_poly.pdbx_seq_one_letter_code
_entity_poly.pdbx_strand_id
1 'polypeptide(L)'
;MNEKINNLKQYVNEKFLLTLTNKGIYNRSVKDIDNIINNSPEKIKLEEADDKIKVTIDTGDKIEVILNDEDIKSSKCTCPSKDICKHIIMSLLYIEHLDTENKENENNKDTADNNTEETKETEKTNINTINNTFDEVKNISFDEIRKLSTKRNFEYALDRFYENIEAEIKEDAMLEINIPEENTIIYFPKKDSIKKAVCSCKDSSLCAHKIIAILKYKEMYGTLEDIKEEDKVIDENILKFAKDYIENIFEKGFYSCSEKDFDIAEQISIKLQVKNMPELAKIFRSIAESINSMINKHASFNKLFAFASLSRLYNTIKNIEKAKQNNDNKTVKLLTGEIRSKYINRKSGELAGLGAYPWISSTGYLGASAYLYNLNTKKLSFFSYVIPTFYDNAKISYDDVRSNYRKKIHFENNISIEEISKYKLKFINYKVNNEERISSSKFTSVILNDRINYTLLKDIKESKNNEELFAETYNDIKNIDFRYDYFNKNDMSKIIIAEFQIIENQEFDKIKQMLYFDIINKYKEDEEERLTLNIKYTSIHSNGIKYIMNYKNSNVDKNRFIVLEKTKYYIRPISIINANAVINIFFDN
;
A
#
# COMPACT_ATOMS: atom_id res chain seq x y z
N MET A 1 -8.56 -11.37 -46.56
CA MET A 1 -9.83 -11.04 -45.85
C MET A 1 -10.09 -11.88 -44.59
N ASN A 2 -10.34 -13.20 -44.69
CA ASN A 2 -10.77 -14.04 -43.54
C ASN A 2 -9.80 -14.08 -42.36
N GLU A 3 -8.48 -14.15 -42.61
CA GLU A 3 -7.47 -14.12 -41.55
C GLU A 3 -7.51 -12.82 -40.73
N LYS A 4 -7.67 -11.67 -41.41
CA LYS A 4 -7.73 -10.34 -40.77
C LYS A 4 -9.01 -10.14 -39.98
N ILE A 5 -10.12 -10.62 -40.52
CA ILE A 5 -11.40 -10.65 -39.80
C ILE A 5 -11.26 -11.51 -38.53
N ASN A 6 -10.64 -12.69 -38.62
CA ASN A 6 -10.36 -13.52 -37.46
C ASN A 6 -9.44 -12.83 -36.44
N ASN A 7 -8.41 -12.11 -36.90
CA ASN A 7 -7.56 -11.30 -36.01
C ASN A 7 -8.36 -10.18 -35.34
N LEU A 8 -9.34 -9.58 -36.02
CA LEU A 8 -10.16 -8.49 -35.46
C LEU A 8 -11.16 -8.95 -34.40
N LYS A 9 -11.60 -10.22 -34.45
CA LYS A 9 -12.55 -10.79 -33.46
C LYS A 9 -12.04 -10.74 -32.02
N GLN A 10 -10.72 -10.75 -31.79
CA GLN A 10 -10.20 -10.62 -30.43
C GLN A 10 -10.51 -9.25 -29.79
N TYR A 11 -10.87 -8.23 -30.58
CA TYR A 11 -11.13 -6.87 -30.13
C TYR A 11 -12.60 -6.53 -29.95
N VAL A 12 -13.54 -7.45 -30.20
CA VAL A 12 -14.99 -7.13 -30.20
C VAL A 12 -15.65 -7.21 -28.81
N ASN A 13 -14.96 -7.78 -27.82
CA ASN A 13 -15.48 -7.90 -26.46
C ASN A 13 -15.88 -6.54 -25.86
N GLU A 14 -17.10 -6.42 -25.32
CA GLU A 14 -17.63 -5.18 -24.72
C GLU A 14 -16.68 -4.59 -23.67
N LYS A 15 -16.16 -5.41 -22.74
CA LYS A 15 -15.28 -4.94 -21.68
C LYS A 15 -13.99 -4.36 -22.25
N PHE A 16 -13.46 -4.97 -23.31
CA PHE A 16 -12.29 -4.45 -24.02
C PHE A 16 -12.60 -3.12 -24.72
N LEU A 17 -13.71 -3.03 -25.46
CA LEU A 17 -14.13 -1.80 -26.16
C LEU A 17 -14.32 -0.62 -25.18
N LEU A 18 -14.86 -0.88 -23.99
CA LEU A 18 -14.99 0.11 -22.92
C LEU A 18 -13.64 0.59 -22.35
N THR A 19 -12.54 -0.14 -22.57
CA THR A 19 -11.18 0.36 -22.24
C THR A 19 -10.63 1.31 -23.32
N LEU A 20 -11.07 1.16 -24.57
CA LEU A 20 -10.64 2.00 -25.70
C LEU A 20 -11.41 3.33 -25.78
N THR A 21 -12.68 3.34 -25.37
CA THR A 21 -13.55 4.52 -25.48
C THR A 21 -14.30 4.82 -24.17
N ASN A 22 -15.28 5.72 -24.20
CA ASN A 22 -16.18 5.96 -23.07
C ASN A 22 -17.55 5.29 -23.30
N LYS A 23 -18.27 5.00 -22.21
CA LYS A 23 -19.57 4.32 -22.25
C LYS A 23 -20.61 5.04 -23.14
N GLY A 24 -20.55 6.38 -23.21
CA GLY A 24 -21.45 7.17 -24.06
C GLY A 24 -21.16 7.03 -25.56
N ILE A 25 -19.90 6.87 -25.97
CA ILE A 25 -19.52 6.57 -27.36
C ILE A 25 -19.90 5.14 -27.70
N TYR A 26 -19.60 4.18 -26.83
CA TYR A 26 -19.96 2.77 -27.04
C TYR A 26 -21.48 2.59 -27.22
N ASN A 27 -22.30 3.09 -26.29
CA ASN A 27 -23.76 2.96 -26.36
C ASN A 27 -24.36 3.63 -27.61
N ARG A 28 -23.77 4.73 -28.09
CA ARG A 28 -24.19 5.36 -29.36
C ARG A 28 -23.79 4.51 -30.56
N SER A 29 -22.61 3.90 -30.53
CA SER A 29 -22.13 3.01 -31.59
C SER A 29 -23.02 1.78 -31.74
N VAL A 30 -23.40 1.14 -30.62
CA VAL A 30 -24.34 0.00 -30.60
C VAL A 30 -25.69 0.39 -31.22
N LYS A 31 -26.31 1.48 -30.77
CA LYS A 31 -27.59 1.95 -31.33
C LYS A 31 -27.52 2.26 -32.82
N ASP A 32 -26.47 2.97 -33.24
CA ASP A 32 -26.31 3.38 -34.63
C ASP A 32 -26.08 2.16 -35.53
N ILE A 33 -25.26 1.19 -35.09
CA ILE A 33 -24.96 -0.01 -35.90
C ILE A 33 -26.16 -0.96 -35.96
N ASP A 34 -26.87 -1.17 -34.86
CA ASP A 34 -28.09 -1.99 -34.82
C ASP A 34 -29.16 -1.42 -35.76
N ASN A 35 -29.31 -0.10 -35.80
CA ASN A 35 -30.24 0.56 -36.71
C ASN A 35 -29.83 0.38 -38.18
N ILE A 36 -28.53 0.46 -38.49
CA ILE A 36 -28.02 0.23 -39.86
C ILE A 36 -28.25 -1.22 -40.27
N ILE A 37 -27.87 -2.18 -39.42
CA ILE A 37 -28.02 -3.62 -39.70
C ILE A 37 -29.50 -3.97 -39.97
N ASN A 38 -30.41 -3.51 -39.10
CA ASN A 38 -31.82 -3.92 -39.18
C ASN A 38 -32.64 -3.15 -40.23
N ASN A 39 -32.32 -1.88 -40.50
CA ASN A 39 -33.18 -1.00 -41.31
C ASN A 39 -32.54 -0.47 -42.59
N SER A 40 -31.22 -0.53 -42.74
CA SER A 40 -30.50 0.01 -43.92
C SER A 40 -29.14 -0.69 -44.15
N PRO A 41 -29.11 -2.03 -44.31
CA PRO A 41 -27.85 -2.80 -44.38
C PRO A 41 -26.97 -2.39 -45.56
N GLU A 42 -27.54 -1.83 -46.63
CA GLU A 42 -26.80 -1.30 -47.78
C GLU A 42 -25.87 -0.11 -47.45
N LYS A 43 -26.09 0.55 -46.30
CA LYS A 43 -25.31 1.69 -45.82
C LYS A 43 -24.00 1.30 -45.15
N ILE A 44 -23.75 0.01 -44.95
CA ILE A 44 -22.46 -0.46 -44.45
C ILE A 44 -21.86 -1.49 -45.40
N LYS A 45 -20.58 -1.31 -45.75
CA LYS A 45 -19.85 -2.21 -46.64
C LYS A 45 -18.47 -2.51 -46.09
N LEU A 46 -18.06 -3.76 -46.21
CA LEU A 46 -16.75 -4.24 -45.78
C LEU A 46 -15.98 -4.71 -47.01
N GLU A 47 -14.79 -4.13 -47.20
CA GLU A 47 -13.89 -4.38 -48.33
C GLU A 47 -12.46 -4.58 -47.82
N GLU A 48 -11.62 -5.23 -48.61
CA GLU A 48 -10.19 -5.32 -48.34
C GLU A 48 -9.45 -4.27 -49.18
N ALA A 49 -8.70 -3.38 -48.53
CA ALA A 49 -7.96 -2.30 -49.17
C ALA A 49 -6.58 -2.14 -48.53
N ASP A 50 -5.52 -2.03 -49.33
CA ASP A 50 -4.12 -1.90 -48.89
C ASP A 50 -3.73 -2.89 -47.79
N ASP A 51 -4.10 -4.16 -48.00
CA ASP A 51 -3.84 -5.25 -47.04
C ASP A 51 -4.52 -5.04 -45.66
N LYS A 52 -5.55 -4.20 -45.56
CA LYS A 52 -6.35 -3.96 -44.34
C LYS A 52 -7.85 -4.09 -44.58
N ILE A 53 -8.62 -4.16 -43.50
CA ILE A 53 -10.09 -4.16 -43.58
C ILE A 53 -10.59 -2.71 -43.62
N LYS A 54 -11.26 -2.35 -44.72
CA LYS A 54 -11.95 -1.08 -44.89
C LYS A 54 -13.44 -1.27 -44.66
N VAL A 55 -14.01 -0.49 -43.76
CA VAL A 55 -15.45 -0.43 -43.52
C VAL A 55 -15.95 0.95 -43.94
N THR A 56 -16.89 0.98 -44.87
CA THR A 56 -17.56 2.20 -45.31
C THR A 56 -18.92 2.27 -44.65
N ILE A 57 -19.23 3.38 -43.98
CA ILE A 57 -20.48 3.63 -43.27
C ILE A 57 -21.11 4.91 -43.82
N ASP A 58 -22.33 4.82 -44.34
CA ASP A 58 -23.11 5.96 -44.80
C ASP A 58 -24.08 6.41 -43.69
N THR A 59 -23.76 7.54 -43.06
CA THR A 59 -24.59 8.16 -42.00
C THR A 59 -25.15 9.52 -42.43
N GLY A 60 -25.23 9.78 -43.74
CA GLY A 60 -25.51 11.08 -44.34
C GLY A 60 -24.27 11.70 -44.98
N ASP A 61 -23.09 11.40 -44.42
CA ASP A 61 -21.78 11.58 -45.05
C ASP A 61 -21.10 10.20 -45.17
N LYS A 62 -20.33 10.00 -46.26
CA LYS A 62 -19.59 8.75 -46.48
C LYS A 62 -18.35 8.71 -45.57
N ILE A 63 -18.43 7.91 -44.51
CA ILE A 63 -17.32 7.69 -43.58
C ILE A 63 -16.59 6.39 -43.92
N GLU A 64 -15.30 6.50 -44.19
CA GLU A 64 -14.41 5.36 -44.37
C GLU A 64 -13.57 5.12 -43.11
N VAL A 65 -13.56 3.88 -42.64
CA VAL A 65 -12.75 3.37 -41.53
C VAL A 65 -11.79 2.32 -42.06
N ILE A 66 -10.50 2.47 -41.77
CA ILE A 66 -9.46 1.48 -42.06
C ILE A 66 -9.06 0.86 -40.72
N LEU A 67 -9.52 -0.37 -40.47
CA LEU A 67 -9.18 -1.12 -39.28
C LEU A 67 -7.79 -1.71 -39.41
N ASN A 68 -7.01 -1.60 -38.33
CA ASN A 68 -5.74 -2.27 -38.20
C ASN A 68 -5.92 -3.50 -37.30
N ASP A 69 -5.82 -4.69 -37.89
CA ASP A 69 -5.99 -5.97 -37.20
C ASP A 69 -4.79 -6.35 -36.33
N GLU A 70 -3.66 -5.67 -36.52
CA GLU A 70 -2.47 -5.83 -35.69
C GLU A 70 -2.46 -4.90 -34.49
N ASP A 71 -2.84 -3.62 -34.63
CA ASP A 71 -2.93 -2.62 -33.56
C ASP A 71 -4.18 -1.76 -33.72
N ILE A 72 -5.23 -2.10 -32.97
CA ILE A 72 -6.52 -1.45 -33.10
C ILE A 72 -6.48 0.06 -32.82
N LYS A 73 -5.55 0.54 -31.99
CA LYS A 73 -5.39 1.97 -31.68
C LYS A 73 -4.89 2.80 -32.85
N SER A 74 -4.25 2.15 -33.82
CA SER A 74 -3.76 2.78 -35.05
C SER A 74 -4.78 2.76 -36.20
N SER A 75 -5.99 2.25 -35.96
CA SER A 75 -7.08 2.29 -36.92
C SER A 75 -7.43 3.74 -37.29
N LYS A 76 -7.68 3.99 -38.57
CA LYS A 76 -7.94 5.34 -39.08
C LYS A 76 -9.39 5.49 -39.47
N CYS A 77 -9.94 6.68 -39.24
CA CYS A 77 -11.26 7.05 -39.68
C CYS A 77 -11.17 8.40 -40.40
N THR A 78 -11.97 8.58 -41.44
CA THR A 78 -12.08 9.84 -42.20
C THR A 78 -12.84 10.94 -41.44
N CYS A 79 -13.45 10.61 -40.29
CA CYS A 79 -14.08 11.61 -39.42
C CYS A 79 -13.02 12.50 -38.73
N PRO A 80 -13.38 13.70 -38.24
CA PRO A 80 -12.43 14.65 -37.65
C PRO A 80 -11.82 14.22 -36.30
N SER A 81 -12.24 13.06 -35.75
CA SER A 81 -11.73 12.56 -34.48
C SER A 81 -10.28 12.07 -34.62
N LYS A 82 -9.44 12.43 -33.65
CA LYS A 82 -8.03 12.00 -33.58
C LYS A 82 -7.82 10.69 -32.79
N ASP A 83 -8.87 10.21 -32.13
CA ASP A 83 -8.86 9.02 -31.26
C ASP A 83 -9.85 7.96 -31.78
N ILE A 84 -10.03 6.86 -31.03
CA ILE A 84 -11.04 5.82 -31.29
C ILE A 84 -12.44 6.47 -31.29
N CYS A 85 -12.99 6.69 -32.48
CA CYS A 85 -14.29 7.31 -32.68
C CYS A 85 -15.43 6.27 -32.68
N LYS A 86 -16.69 6.76 -32.67
CA LYS A 86 -17.86 5.88 -32.76
C LYS A 86 -17.83 4.97 -34.00
N HIS A 87 -17.33 5.46 -35.13
CA HIS A 87 -17.31 4.70 -36.38
C HIS A 87 -16.34 3.51 -36.32
N ILE A 88 -15.19 3.65 -35.65
CA ILE A 88 -14.27 2.52 -35.45
C ILE A 88 -14.94 1.44 -34.59
N ILE A 89 -15.65 1.83 -33.54
CA ILE A 89 -16.41 0.89 -32.69
C ILE A 89 -17.54 0.23 -33.48
N MET A 90 -18.31 1.01 -34.26
CA MET A 90 -19.35 0.48 -35.15
C MET A 90 -18.78 -0.55 -36.15
N SER A 91 -17.62 -0.27 -36.75
CA SER A 91 -16.94 -1.20 -37.67
C SER A 91 -16.56 -2.52 -36.99
N LEU A 92 -16.11 -2.49 -35.73
CA LEU A 92 -15.80 -3.69 -34.96
C LEU A 92 -17.04 -4.50 -34.59
N LEU A 93 -18.11 -3.83 -34.14
CA LEU A 93 -19.40 -4.47 -33.84
C LEU A 93 -20.03 -5.11 -35.08
N TYR A 94 -19.86 -4.49 -36.26
CA TYR A 94 -20.30 -5.08 -37.51
C TYR A 94 -19.55 -6.38 -37.85
N ILE A 95 -18.25 -6.45 -37.56
CA ILE A 95 -17.46 -7.68 -37.72
C ILE A 95 -17.95 -8.79 -36.78
N GLU A 96 -18.31 -8.45 -35.55
CA GLU A 96 -18.91 -9.38 -34.58
C GLU A 96 -20.24 -9.93 -35.07
N HIS A 97 -21.10 -9.06 -35.61
CA HIS A 97 -22.39 -9.46 -36.18
C HIS A 97 -22.23 -10.45 -37.34
N LEU A 98 -21.33 -10.17 -38.30
CA LEU A 98 -21.04 -11.07 -39.41
C LEU A 98 -20.50 -12.43 -38.95
N ASP A 99 -19.73 -12.49 -37.87
CA ASP A 99 -19.27 -13.77 -37.32
C ASP A 99 -20.42 -14.59 -36.71
N THR A 100 -21.37 -13.90 -36.08
CA THR A 100 -22.53 -14.52 -35.42
C THR A 100 -23.50 -15.09 -36.47
N GLU A 101 -23.81 -14.33 -37.53
CA GLU A 101 -24.65 -14.82 -38.64
C GLU A 101 -24.03 -16.01 -39.38
N ASN A 102 -22.71 -16.02 -39.59
CA ASN A 102 -22.04 -17.14 -40.26
C ASN A 102 -22.10 -18.44 -39.42
N LYS A 103 -21.95 -18.34 -38.09
CA LYS A 103 -22.09 -19.48 -37.17
C LYS A 103 -23.52 -20.02 -37.11
N GLU A 104 -24.53 -19.15 -37.16
CA GLU A 104 -25.94 -19.55 -37.21
C GLU A 104 -26.33 -20.20 -38.55
N ASN A 105 -25.71 -19.78 -39.66
CA ASN A 105 -25.91 -20.38 -40.98
C ASN A 105 -25.17 -21.71 -41.19
N GLU A 106 -24.04 -21.94 -40.52
CA GLU A 106 -23.35 -23.24 -40.51
C GLU A 106 -24.11 -24.28 -39.68
N ASN A 107 -24.62 -23.91 -38.49
CA ASN A 107 -25.43 -24.80 -37.66
C ASN A 107 -26.79 -25.20 -38.29
N ASN A 108 -27.30 -24.43 -39.24
CA ASN A 108 -28.55 -24.71 -39.97
C ASN A 108 -28.35 -25.56 -41.25
N LYS A 109 -27.11 -25.93 -41.61
CA LYS A 109 -26.82 -26.82 -42.77
C LYS A 109 -26.65 -28.30 -42.42
N ASP A 110 -26.56 -28.64 -41.13
CA ASP A 110 -26.38 -30.03 -40.66
C ASP A 110 -27.69 -30.76 -40.30
N THR A 111 -28.86 -30.24 -40.70
CA THR A 111 -30.14 -30.95 -40.57
C THR A 111 -30.72 -31.34 -41.92
N ALA A 112 -29.99 -32.14 -42.70
CA ALA A 112 -30.55 -32.96 -43.79
C ALA A 112 -29.57 -34.06 -44.25
N ASP A 113 -29.28 -35.05 -43.40
CA ASP A 113 -29.38 -36.47 -43.79
C ASP A 113 -29.21 -37.41 -42.59
N ASN A 114 -29.97 -38.51 -42.65
CA ASN A 114 -30.36 -39.37 -41.53
C ASN A 114 -29.35 -40.45 -41.13
N ASN A 115 -29.45 -40.82 -39.84
CA ASN A 115 -29.29 -42.15 -39.23
C ASN A 115 -27.93 -42.87 -39.26
N THR A 116 -27.30 -43.03 -38.08
CA THR A 116 -27.22 -44.33 -37.37
C THR A 116 -26.66 -44.17 -35.95
N GLU A 117 -27.28 -44.85 -34.98
CA GLU A 117 -26.78 -45.07 -33.62
C GLU A 117 -25.64 -46.11 -33.63
N GLU A 118 -24.59 -45.89 -32.83
CA GLU A 118 -24.14 -46.79 -31.73
C GLU A 118 -22.68 -46.52 -31.29
N THR A 119 -22.57 -46.28 -29.98
CA THR A 119 -21.55 -46.67 -28.99
C THR A 119 -20.15 -47.23 -29.34
N LYS A 120 -19.18 -46.69 -28.57
CA LYS A 120 -18.02 -47.29 -27.86
C LYS A 120 -16.58 -47.12 -28.39
N GLU A 121 -15.83 -46.39 -27.55
CA GLU A 121 -14.50 -46.66 -26.98
C GLU A 121 -13.24 -46.86 -27.86
N THR A 122 -12.25 -45.99 -27.52
CA THR A 122 -10.79 -46.21 -27.45
C THR A 122 -10.03 -46.54 -28.73
N GLU A 123 -9.15 -45.65 -29.19
CA GLU A 123 -7.73 -45.55 -28.82
C GLU A 123 -6.99 -44.48 -29.64
N LYS A 124 -6.21 -43.66 -28.93
CA LYS A 124 -4.89 -43.10 -29.29
C LYS A 124 -4.55 -42.97 -30.78
N THR A 125 -4.38 -41.74 -31.26
CA THR A 125 -3.07 -41.11 -31.49
C THR A 125 -3.21 -39.77 -32.23
N ASN A 126 -2.45 -38.79 -31.74
CA ASN A 126 -1.92 -37.62 -32.47
C ASN A 126 -2.89 -36.67 -33.18
N ILE A 127 -3.35 -35.65 -32.44
CA ILE A 127 -3.21 -34.27 -32.91
C ILE A 127 -2.60 -33.44 -31.78
N ASN A 128 -1.31 -33.15 -31.92
CA ASN A 128 -0.56 -32.25 -31.09
C ASN A 128 -1.05 -30.80 -31.28
N THR A 129 -0.95 -30.04 -30.17
CA THR A 129 -0.62 -28.60 -30.10
C THR A 129 -1.61 -27.60 -30.69
N ILE A 130 -2.55 -27.14 -29.86
CA ILE A 130 -2.96 -25.72 -29.90
C ILE A 130 -1.87 -24.95 -29.15
N ASN A 131 -1.07 -24.17 -29.88
CA ASN A 131 0.00 -23.33 -29.35
C ASN A 131 -0.52 -22.32 -28.31
N ASN A 132 0.10 -22.29 -27.13
CA ASN A 132 -0.01 -21.16 -26.19
C ASN A 132 0.58 -19.90 -26.84
N THR A 133 -0.16 -18.77 -26.83
CA THR A 133 0.06 -17.64 -27.76
C THR A 133 0.49 -16.33 -27.09
N PHE A 134 0.98 -16.36 -25.84
CA PHE A 134 1.47 -15.17 -25.10
C PHE A 134 2.94 -15.30 -24.65
N ASP A 135 3.76 -15.98 -25.45
CA ASP A 135 5.18 -16.25 -25.12
C ASP A 135 6.00 -14.98 -24.88
N GLU A 136 5.66 -13.86 -25.55
CA GLU A 136 6.32 -12.57 -25.31
C GLU A 136 6.14 -12.11 -23.85
N VAL A 137 4.92 -12.21 -23.30
CA VAL A 137 4.62 -11.86 -21.90
C VAL A 137 5.31 -12.82 -20.94
N LYS A 138 5.34 -14.10 -21.29
CA LYS A 138 5.97 -15.16 -20.49
C LYS A 138 7.49 -15.02 -20.42
N ASN A 139 8.14 -14.62 -21.52
CA ASN A 139 9.59 -14.71 -21.68
C ASN A 139 10.32 -13.36 -21.67
N ILE A 140 9.63 -12.22 -21.66
CA ILE A 140 10.27 -10.90 -21.56
C ILE A 140 11.15 -10.81 -20.29
N SER A 141 12.37 -10.30 -20.44
CA SER A 141 13.34 -10.18 -19.34
C SER A 141 13.11 -8.95 -18.48
N PHE A 142 13.58 -8.96 -17.23
CA PHE A 142 13.48 -7.77 -16.36
C PHE A 142 14.17 -6.53 -16.94
N ASP A 143 15.32 -6.71 -17.60
CA ASP A 143 16.06 -5.61 -18.22
C ASP A 143 15.27 -4.96 -19.36
N GLU A 144 14.52 -5.75 -20.13
CA GLU A 144 13.64 -5.24 -21.18
C GLU A 144 12.45 -4.49 -20.58
N ILE A 145 11.79 -5.04 -19.56
CA ILE A 145 10.71 -4.34 -18.83
C ILE A 145 11.23 -3.00 -18.28
N ARG A 146 12.43 -2.98 -17.70
CA ARG A 146 13.07 -1.78 -17.14
C ARG A 146 13.43 -0.74 -18.20
N LYS A 147 13.80 -1.17 -19.41
CA LYS A 147 14.06 -0.27 -20.56
C LYS A 147 12.78 0.30 -21.16
N LEU A 148 11.71 -0.50 -21.22
CA LEU A 148 10.42 -0.11 -21.81
C LEU A 148 9.52 0.72 -20.89
N SER A 149 9.83 0.76 -19.59
CA SER A 149 9.08 1.52 -18.59
C SER A 149 9.90 2.66 -17.99
N THR A 150 9.22 3.59 -17.31
CA THR A 150 9.91 4.58 -16.49
C THR A 150 10.41 3.92 -15.20
N LYS A 151 11.56 4.39 -14.67
CA LYS A 151 12.08 3.94 -13.37
C LYS A 151 11.00 3.93 -12.27
N ARG A 152 10.16 4.96 -12.24
CA ARG A 152 9.03 5.09 -11.31
C ARG A 152 8.00 3.97 -11.46
N ASN A 153 7.59 3.65 -12.69
CA ASN A 153 6.56 2.63 -12.94
C ASN A 153 7.09 1.23 -12.62
N PHE A 154 8.34 0.96 -13.01
CA PHE A 154 9.01 -0.30 -12.70
C PHE A 154 9.12 -0.53 -11.20
N GLU A 155 9.66 0.46 -10.49
CA GLU A 155 9.79 0.42 -9.04
C GLU A 155 8.46 0.25 -8.31
N TYR A 156 7.40 0.93 -8.74
CA TYR A 156 6.05 0.76 -8.17
C TYR A 156 5.53 -0.67 -8.37
N ALA A 157 5.70 -1.20 -9.58
CA ALA A 157 5.18 -2.52 -9.93
C ALA A 157 5.87 -3.62 -9.13
N LEU A 158 7.19 -3.54 -8.96
CA LEU A 158 7.94 -4.47 -8.11
C LEU A 158 7.46 -4.43 -6.67
N ASP A 159 7.31 -3.22 -6.09
CA ASP A 159 6.84 -3.07 -4.71
C ASP A 159 5.47 -3.74 -4.52
N ARG A 160 4.52 -3.51 -5.44
CA ARG A 160 3.18 -4.11 -5.39
C ARG A 160 3.21 -5.62 -5.61
N PHE A 161 4.07 -6.11 -6.49
CA PHE A 161 4.27 -7.53 -6.72
C PHE A 161 4.76 -8.24 -5.44
N TYR A 162 5.75 -7.67 -4.75
CA TYR A 162 6.26 -8.21 -3.48
C TYR A 162 5.27 -8.10 -2.31
N GLU A 163 4.28 -7.21 -2.39
CA GLU A 163 3.14 -7.16 -1.46
C GLU A 163 2.10 -8.27 -1.73
N ASN A 164 2.39 -9.22 -2.62
CA ASN A 164 1.49 -10.31 -3.01
C ASN A 164 0.14 -9.83 -3.53
N ILE A 165 0.12 -8.73 -4.29
CA ILE A 165 -1.09 -8.21 -4.93
C ILE A 165 -1.83 -9.32 -5.69
N GLU A 166 -3.15 -9.40 -5.50
CA GLU A 166 -3.98 -10.38 -6.20
C GLU A 166 -4.21 -9.99 -7.66
N ALA A 167 -4.21 -11.00 -8.54
CA ALA A 167 -4.53 -10.83 -9.96
C ALA A 167 -5.37 -12.01 -10.46
N GLU A 168 -6.47 -11.71 -11.14
CA GLU A 168 -7.31 -12.70 -11.81
C GLU A 168 -6.86 -12.77 -13.28
N ILE A 169 -6.42 -13.95 -13.73
CA ILE A 169 -5.86 -14.17 -15.07
C ILE A 169 -6.83 -15.02 -15.89
N LYS A 170 -7.12 -14.59 -17.11
CA LYS A 170 -7.92 -15.33 -18.09
C LYS A 170 -7.22 -15.34 -19.45
N GLU A 171 -7.01 -16.53 -20.00
CA GLU A 171 -6.44 -16.75 -21.32
C GLU A 171 -7.54 -17.17 -22.29
N ASP A 172 -7.85 -16.30 -23.25
CA ASP A 172 -8.81 -16.58 -24.32
C ASP A 172 -8.30 -15.99 -25.66
N ALA A 173 -9.13 -15.25 -26.40
CA ALA A 173 -8.71 -14.48 -27.56
C ALA A 173 -7.61 -13.46 -27.22
N MET A 174 -7.65 -12.91 -26.00
CA MET A 174 -6.61 -12.09 -25.39
C MET A 174 -6.27 -12.62 -23.99
N LEU A 175 -5.10 -12.24 -23.49
CA LEU A 175 -4.75 -12.40 -22.09
C LEU A 175 -5.36 -11.23 -21.31
N GLU A 176 -6.42 -11.50 -20.55
CA GLU A 176 -7.09 -10.56 -19.65
C GLU A 176 -6.56 -10.75 -18.23
N ILE A 177 -6.08 -9.67 -17.62
CA ILE A 177 -5.59 -9.66 -16.25
C ILE A 177 -6.29 -8.54 -15.48
N ASN A 178 -7.08 -8.91 -14.49
CA ASN A 178 -7.76 -7.98 -13.58
C ASN A 178 -6.96 -7.86 -12.28
N ILE A 179 -6.73 -6.63 -11.82
CA ILE A 179 -6.11 -6.31 -10.53
C ILE A 179 -7.19 -5.63 -9.66
N PRO A 180 -7.92 -6.41 -8.83
CA PRO A 180 -9.07 -5.90 -8.08
C PRO A 180 -8.72 -4.72 -7.16
N GLU A 181 -7.59 -4.82 -6.45
CA GLU A 181 -7.10 -3.79 -5.52
C GLU A 181 -6.86 -2.42 -6.19
N GLU A 182 -6.51 -2.42 -7.47
CA GLU A 182 -6.23 -1.18 -8.24
C GLU A 182 -7.41 -0.79 -9.15
N ASN A 183 -8.51 -1.56 -9.11
CA ASN A 183 -9.68 -1.45 -9.97
C ASN A 183 -9.28 -1.27 -11.45
N THR A 184 -8.38 -2.12 -11.93
CA THR A 184 -7.73 -1.98 -13.24
C THR A 184 -7.72 -3.31 -13.98
N ILE A 185 -8.05 -3.28 -15.28
CA ILE A 185 -8.03 -4.45 -16.16
C ILE A 185 -7.04 -4.17 -17.29
N ILE A 186 -6.24 -5.19 -17.61
CA ILE A 186 -5.18 -5.16 -18.62
C ILE A 186 -5.45 -6.26 -19.64
N TYR A 187 -5.28 -5.94 -20.92
CA TYR A 187 -5.42 -6.86 -22.04
C TYR A 187 -4.11 -6.91 -22.84
N PHE A 188 -3.61 -8.12 -23.10
CA PHE A 188 -2.48 -8.36 -24.00
C PHE A 188 -2.97 -9.14 -25.24
N PRO A 189 -2.80 -8.60 -26.46
CA PRO A 189 -3.09 -9.34 -27.68
C PRO A 189 -2.01 -10.41 -27.93
N LYS A 190 -2.31 -11.39 -28.81
CA LYS A 190 -1.39 -12.51 -29.11
C LYS A 190 -0.12 -12.10 -29.90
N LYS A 191 -0.17 -11.01 -30.66
CA LYS A 191 0.96 -10.46 -31.43
C LYS A 191 1.40 -9.13 -30.86
N ASP A 192 2.71 -8.92 -30.69
CA ASP A 192 3.32 -7.75 -30.05
C ASP A 192 2.66 -7.39 -28.71
N SER A 193 2.43 -8.42 -27.89
CA SER A 193 1.65 -8.39 -26.66
C SER A 193 2.03 -7.21 -25.77
N ILE A 194 3.33 -6.95 -25.58
CA ILE A 194 3.82 -5.93 -24.64
C ILE A 194 3.58 -4.52 -25.21
N LYS A 195 3.94 -4.31 -26.47
CA LYS A 195 3.82 -3.00 -27.13
C LYS A 195 2.37 -2.58 -27.30
N LYS A 196 1.48 -3.55 -27.58
CA LYS A 196 0.07 -3.31 -27.90
C LYS A 196 -0.86 -3.51 -26.71
N ALA A 197 -0.32 -3.83 -25.53
CA ALA A 197 -1.08 -3.98 -24.31
C ALA A 197 -1.96 -2.76 -24.01
N VAL A 198 -3.23 -3.01 -23.67
CA VAL A 198 -4.20 -1.99 -23.30
C VAL A 198 -4.49 -2.10 -21.81
N CYS A 199 -4.48 -0.96 -21.12
CA CYS A 199 -4.79 -0.90 -19.69
C CYS A 199 -5.92 0.10 -19.49
N SER A 200 -6.89 -0.22 -18.64
CA SER A 200 -8.02 0.67 -18.32
C SER A 200 -7.58 1.99 -17.66
N CYS A 201 -6.32 2.11 -17.22
CA CYS A 201 -5.73 3.38 -16.75
C CYS A 201 -5.41 4.36 -17.90
N LYS A 202 -5.56 3.96 -19.17
CA LYS A 202 -5.38 4.76 -20.39
C LYS A 202 -3.97 5.30 -20.65
N ASP A 203 -2.97 4.83 -19.91
CA ASP A 203 -1.57 5.14 -20.18
C ASP A 203 -1.09 4.38 -21.43
N SER A 204 -0.56 5.13 -22.38
CA SER A 204 -0.03 4.59 -23.63
C SER A 204 1.30 3.87 -23.45
N SER A 205 2.05 4.18 -22.39
CA SER A 205 3.33 3.57 -22.06
C SER A 205 3.17 2.22 -21.32
N LEU A 206 4.29 1.56 -21.01
CA LEU A 206 4.32 0.43 -20.09
C LEU A 206 4.08 0.94 -18.65
N CYS A 207 2.82 1.15 -18.32
CA CYS A 207 2.41 1.63 -17.00
C CYS A 207 2.63 0.55 -15.93
N ALA A 208 2.67 0.95 -14.65
CA ALA A 208 2.95 0.03 -13.57
C ALA A 208 1.96 -1.16 -13.49
N HIS A 209 0.67 -0.97 -13.83
CA HIS A 209 -0.31 -2.07 -13.87
C HIS A 209 0.02 -3.14 -14.93
N LYS A 210 0.49 -2.73 -16.11
CA LYS A 210 0.92 -3.67 -17.17
C LYS A 210 2.14 -4.48 -16.68
N ILE A 211 3.05 -3.83 -15.96
CA ILE A 211 4.21 -4.50 -15.37
C ILE A 211 3.76 -5.51 -14.30
N ILE A 212 2.89 -5.12 -13.37
CA ILE A 212 2.32 -6.06 -12.37
C ILE A 212 1.67 -7.26 -13.06
N ALA A 213 0.89 -7.02 -14.12
CA ALA A 213 0.25 -8.07 -14.90
C ALA A 213 1.27 -9.02 -15.56
N ILE A 214 2.34 -8.50 -16.17
CA ILE A 214 3.44 -9.30 -16.72
C ILE A 214 4.08 -10.15 -15.63
N LEU A 215 4.40 -9.57 -14.46
CA LEU A 215 5.05 -10.30 -13.36
C LEU A 215 4.16 -11.41 -12.80
N LYS A 216 2.86 -11.15 -12.62
CA LYS A 216 1.88 -12.16 -12.16
C LYS A 216 1.70 -13.29 -13.16
N TYR A 217 1.71 -12.98 -14.46
CA TYR A 217 1.67 -13.99 -15.51
C TYR A 217 2.95 -14.85 -15.52
N LYS A 218 4.14 -14.23 -15.40
CA LYS A 218 5.42 -14.95 -15.27
C LYS A 218 5.47 -15.83 -14.02
N GLU A 219 4.93 -15.34 -12.89
CA GLU A 219 4.81 -16.10 -11.64
C GLU A 219 3.94 -17.36 -11.83
N MET A 220 2.76 -17.23 -12.45
CA MET A 220 1.86 -18.35 -12.75
C MET A 220 2.53 -19.44 -13.60
N TYR A 221 3.40 -19.06 -14.52
CA TYR A 221 4.10 -19.97 -15.43
C TYR A 221 5.50 -20.39 -14.97
N GLY A 222 5.95 -19.94 -13.80
CA GLY A 222 7.29 -20.25 -13.28
C GLY A 222 8.44 -19.70 -14.13
N THR A 223 8.21 -18.66 -14.93
CA THR A 223 9.25 -18.01 -15.77
C THR A 223 9.75 -16.69 -15.16
N LEU A 224 9.44 -16.45 -13.89
CA LEU A 224 9.94 -15.30 -13.15
C LEU A 224 11.43 -15.47 -12.86
N GLU A 225 12.23 -14.53 -13.36
CA GLU A 225 13.67 -14.48 -13.08
C GLU A 225 13.92 -13.86 -11.68
N ASP A 226 15.11 -14.09 -11.12
CA ASP A 226 15.55 -13.35 -9.94
C ASP A 226 15.88 -11.90 -10.32
N ILE A 227 15.24 -10.95 -9.65
CA ILE A 227 15.55 -9.53 -9.82
C ILE A 227 16.93 -9.24 -9.23
N LYS A 228 17.93 -9.06 -10.10
CA LYS A 228 19.25 -8.57 -9.71
C LYS A 228 19.12 -7.09 -9.32
N GLU A 229 18.97 -6.81 -8.02
CA GLU A 229 19.10 -5.44 -7.51
C GLU A 229 20.54 -4.96 -7.69
N GLU A 230 20.74 -3.70 -8.06
CA GLU A 230 22.08 -3.09 -8.09
C GLU A 230 22.68 -3.08 -6.68
N ASP A 231 23.91 -3.58 -6.59
CA ASP A 231 24.62 -3.69 -5.32
C ASP A 231 24.83 -2.33 -4.68
N LYS A 232 24.47 -2.24 -3.40
CA LYS A 232 24.73 -1.04 -2.63
C LYS A 232 26.22 -0.92 -2.34
N VAL A 233 26.86 0.12 -2.88
CA VAL A 233 28.27 0.40 -2.60
C VAL A 233 28.42 0.83 -1.13
N ILE A 234 29.20 0.05 -0.38
CA ILE A 234 29.49 0.29 1.03
C ILE A 234 30.92 0.79 1.18
N ASP A 235 31.09 1.95 1.82
CA ASP A 235 32.39 2.47 2.23
C ASP A 235 32.88 1.69 3.47
N GLU A 236 33.89 0.84 3.29
CA GLU A 236 34.42 0.00 4.37
C GLU A 236 35.18 0.81 5.43
N ASN A 237 35.79 1.92 5.04
CA ASN A 237 36.58 2.72 5.97
C ASN A 237 35.70 3.36 7.03
N ILE A 238 34.51 3.86 6.64
CA ILE A 238 33.57 4.42 7.62
C ILE A 238 32.95 3.35 8.51
N LEU A 239 32.70 2.14 8.00
CA LEU A 239 32.21 1.02 8.83
C LEU A 239 33.25 0.58 9.85
N LYS A 240 34.52 0.48 9.44
CA LYS A 240 35.62 0.16 10.35
C LYS A 240 35.76 1.23 11.44
N PHE A 241 35.79 2.51 11.06
CA PHE A 241 35.88 3.61 12.02
C PHE A 241 34.70 3.64 13.00
N ALA A 242 33.49 3.34 12.50
CA ALA A 242 32.30 3.20 13.34
C ALA A 242 32.44 2.04 14.34
N LYS A 243 32.94 0.89 13.91
CA LYS A 243 33.17 -0.28 14.75
C LYS A 243 34.22 0.00 15.83
N ASP A 244 35.37 0.56 15.45
CA ASP A 244 36.47 0.89 16.37
C ASP A 244 35.99 1.85 17.47
N TYR A 245 35.16 2.84 17.13
CA TYR A 245 34.56 3.75 18.10
C TYR A 245 33.65 3.02 19.11
N ILE A 246 32.83 2.07 18.64
CA ILE A 246 31.92 1.30 19.50
C ILE A 246 32.70 0.37 20.43
N GLU A 247 33.72 -0.30 19.91
CA GLU A 247 34.61 -1.16 20.71
C GLU A 247 35.32 -0.33 21.79
N ASN A 248 35.78 0.89 21.47
CA ASN A 248 36.34 1.80 22.45
C ASN A 248 35.35 2.18 23.57
N ILE A 249 34.06 2.43 23.24
CA ILE A 249 33.04 2.68 24.27
C ILE A 249 32.80 1.43 25.12
N PHE A 250 32.79 0.23 24.55
CA PHE A 250 32.67 -1.00 25.32
C PHE A 250 33.83 -1.18 26.31
N GLU A 251 35.06 -0.87 25.88
CA GLU A 251 36.26 -0.98 26.72
C GLU A 251 36.24 0.01 27.90
N LYS A 252 35.95 1.29 27.63
CA LYS A 252 36.00 2.33 28.68
C LYS A 252 34.71 2.46 29.50
N GLY A 253 33.60 1.95 28.96
CA GLY A 253 32.25 2.07 29.52
C GLY A 253 31.62 3.46 29.28
N PHE A 254 30.28 3.49 29.20
CA PHE A 254 29.52 4.72 28.94
C PHE A 254 29.84 5.85 29.93
N TYR A 255 29.99 5.56 31.22
CA TYR A 255 30.27 6.58 32.25
C TYR A 255 31.61 7.31 32.07
N SER A 256 32.53 6.73 31.29
CA SER A 256 33.83 7.32 30.98
C SER A 256 33.80 8.14 29.68
N CYS A 257 32.64 8.26 29.02
CA CYS A 257 32.49 9.08 27.81
C CYS A 257 32.56 10.58 28.13
N SER A 258 33.17 11.33 27.22
CA SER A 258 33.37 12.78 27.29
C SER A 258 32.65 13.53 26.17
N GLU A 259 32.67 14.87 26.20
CA GLU A 259 32.14 15.71 25.10
C GLU A 259 32.81 15.38 23.75
N LYS A 260 34.09 15.01 23.77
CA LYS A 260 34.79 14.54 22.57
C LYS A 260 34.16 13.28 21.98
N ASP A 261 33.67 12.37 22.83
CA ASP A 261 32.99 11.16 22.36
C ASP A 261 31.63 11.49 21.73
N PHE A 262 30.90 12.45 22.31
CA PHE A 262 29.69 12.99 21.73
C PHE A 262 29.97 13.55 20.32
N ASP A 263 30.95 14.44 20.18
CA ASP A 263 31.32 15.06 18.89
C ASP A 263 31.69 14.01 17.84
N ILE A 264 32.48 12.99 18.23
CA ILE A 264 32.87 11.91 17.31
C ILE A 264 31.64 11.11 16.86
N ALA A 265 30.72 10.75 17.76
CA ALA A 265 29.50 10.04 17.39
C ALA A 265 28.63 10.85 16.41
N GLU A 266 28.49 12.16 16.63
CA GLU A 266 27.77 13.04 15.71
C GLU A 266 28.42 13.08 14.33
N GLN A 267 29.75 13.24 14.27
CA GLN A 267 30.51 13.25 13.02
C GLN A 267 30.39 11.93 12.26
N ILE A 268 30.45 10.78 12.95
CA ILE A 268 30.26 9.46 12.33
C ILE A 268 28.84 9.36 11.76
N SER A 269 27.83 9.80 12.51
CA SER A 269 26.44 9.82 12.04
C SER A 269 26.29 10.62 10.73
N ILE A 270 26.90 11.80 10.64
CA ILE A 270 26.85 12.64 9.43
C ILE A 270 27.54 11.94 8.26
N LYS A 271 28.73 11.37 8.48
CA LYS A 271 29.48 10.65 7.44
C LYS A 271 28.71 9.44 6.92
N LEU A 272 28.10 8.65 7.82
CA LEU A 272 27.25 7.51 7.46
C LEU A 272 26.02 7.94 6.65
N GLN A 273 25.40 9.07 7.00
CA GLN A 273 24.29 9.63 6.23
C GLN A 273 24.71 9.97 4.79
N VAL A 274 25.86 10.64 4.62
CA VAL A 274 26.43 10.99 3.31
C VAL A 274 26.76 9.75 2.49
N LYS A 275 27.21 8.68 3.15
CA LYS A 275 27.56 7.38 2.53
C LYS A 275 26.36 6.44 2.38
N ASN A 276 25.12 6.97 2.44
CA ASN A 276 23.89 6.21 2.25
C ASN A 276 23.70 5.05 3.25
N MET A 277 24.15 5.20 4.50
CA MET A 277 23.91 4.24 5.60
C MET A 277 23.07 4.88 6.73
N PRO A 278 21.85 5.34 6.42
CA PRO A 278 21.03 6.12 7.35
C PRO A 278 20.61 5.36 8.61
N GLU A 279 20.51 4.03 8.60
CA GLU A 279 20.15 3.28 9.80
C GLU A 279 21.27 3.30 10.85
N LEU A 280 22.51 3.09 10.40
CA LEU A 280 23.67 3.25 11.27
C LEU A 280 23.78 4.71 11.75
N ALA A 281 23.56 5.68 10.86
CA ALA A 281 23.55 7.10 11.22
C ALA A 281 22.52 7.42 12.32
N LYS A 282 21.29 6.91 12.21
CA LYS A 282 20.22 7.09 13.22
C LYS A 282 20.65 6.53 14.58
N ILE A 283 21.21 5.33 14.62
CA ILE A 283 21.66 4.72 15.88
C ILE A 283 22.84 5.50 16.47
N PHE A 284 23.79 5.97 15.65
CA PHE A 284 24.86 6.86 16.11
C PHE A 284 24.34 8.16 16.71
N ARG A 285 23.34 8.81 16.10
CA ARG A 285 22.69 9.99 16.71
C ARG A 285 22.07 9.66 18.06
N SER A 286 21.44 8.49 18.18
CA SER A 286 20.86 8.03 19.45
C SER A 286 21.92 7.77 20.52
N ILE A 287 23.10 7.28 20.14
CA ILE A 287 24.24 7.08 21.05
C ILE A 287 24.83 8.44 21.45
N ALA A 288 25.03 9.36 20.51
CA ALA A 288 25.48 10.72 20.81
C ALA A 288 24.54 11.38 21.83
N GLU A 289 23.23 11.33 21.58
CA GLU A 289 22.24 11.89 22.52
C GLU A 289 22.26 11.20 23.89
N SER A 290 22.51 9.89 23.94
CA SER A 290 22.67 9.16 25.19
C SER A 290 23.92 9.61 25.96
N ILE A 291 25.05 9.84 25.27
CA ILE A 291 26.27 10.39 25.85
C ILE A 291 26.02 11.81 26.38
N ASN A 292 25.39 12.67 25.56
CA ASN A 292 25.05 14.04 25.94
C ASN A 292 24.14 14.10 27.17
N SER A 293 23.06 13.31 27.16
CA SER A 293 22.15 13.20 28.29
C SER A 293 22.83 12.68 29.56
N MET A 294 23.80 11.79 29.43
CA MET A 294 24.59 11.28 30.56
C MET A 294 25.54 12.35 31.11
N ILE A 295 26.33 13.02 30.26
CA ILE A 295 27.28 14.08 30.65
C ILE A 295 26.53 15.21 31.39
N ASN A 296 25.38 15.61 30.84
CA ASN A 296 24.56 16.69 31.41
C ASN A 296 23.60 16.23 32.52
N LYS A 297 23.65 14.96 32.94
CA LYS A 297 22.80 14.38 33.99
C LYS A 297 21.31 14.62 33.76
N HIS A 298 20.87 14.58 32.50
CA HIS A 298 19.47 14.72 32.16
C HIS A 298 18.65 13.53 32.69
N ALA A 299 17.48 13.80 33.28
CA ALA A 299 16.57 12.77 33.79
C ALA A 299 16.02 11.83 32.69
N SER A 300 16.17 12.22 31.42
CA SER A 300 15.86 11.40 30.24
C SER A 300 16.88 10.28 30.00
N PHE A 301 18.08 10.33 30.59
CA PHE A 301 19.11 9.32 30.35
C PHE A 301 18.65 7.94 30.83
N ASN A 302 18.74 6.94 29.95
CA ASN A 302 18.39 5.56 30.26
C ASN A 302 19.56 4.63 29.92
N LYS A 303 20.22 4.10 30.96
CA LYS A 303 21.38 3.21 30.84
C LYS A 303 21.10 1.92 30.05
N LEU A 304 19.91 1.33 30.22
CA LEU A 304 19.55 0.09 29.52
C LEU A 304 19.34 0.36 28.03
N PHE A 305 18.68 1.47 27.70
CA PHE A 305 18.49 1.90 26.33
C PHE A 305 19.81 2.27 25.63
N ALA A 306 20.70 2.99 26.31
CA ALA A 306 22.02 3.35 25.79
C ALA A 306 22.84 2.10 25.47
N PHE A 307 22.91 1.15 26.40
CA PHE A 307 23.63 -0.11 26.21
C PHE A 307 23.01 -0.96 25.09
N ALA A 308 21.69 -1.11 25.07
CA ALA A 308 20.99 -1.84 24.00
C ALA A 308 21.25 -1.21 22.61
N SER A 309 21.27 0.11 22.52
CA SER A 309 21.56 0.83 21.27
C SER A 309 23.00 0.59 20.79
N LEU A 310 23.97 0.61 21.71
CA LEU A 310 25.37 0.31 21.41
C LEU A 310 25.56 -1.14 20.94
N SER A 311 24.99 -2.12 21.67
CA SER A 311 25.03 -3.53 21.29
C SER A 311 24.34 -3.80 19.95
N ARG A 312 23.20 -3.15 19.70
CA ARG A 312 22.51 -3.23 18.41
C ARG A 312 23.40 -2.72 17.30
N LEU A 313 24.04 -1.56 17.48
CA LEU A 313 24.90 -0.99 16.44
C LEU A 313 26.07 -1.91 16.10
N TYR A 314 26.76 -2.41 17.12
CA TYR A 314 27.88 -3.34 16.96
C TYR A 314 27.50 -4.57 16.13
N ASN A 315 26.43 -5.24 16.55
CA ASN A 315 25.94 -6.43 15.89
C ASN A 315 25.38 -6.13 14.48
N THR A 316 24.80 -4.94 14.24
CA THR A 316 24.38 -4.50 12.90
C THR A 316 25.58 -4.42 11.97
N ILE A 317 26.67 -3.77 12.40
CA ILE A 317 27.90 -3.64 11.62
C ILE A 317 28.48 -5.03 11.32
N LYS A 318 28.57 -5.91 12.32
CA LYS A 318 29.05 -7.29 12.13
C LYS A 318 28.19 -8.09 11.14
N ASN A 319 26.88 -7.92 11.19
CA ASN A 319 25.96 -8.57 10.25
C ASN A 319 26.11 -8.01 8.83
N ILE A 320 26.37 -6.71 8.67
CA ILE A 320 26.70 -6.11 7.36
C ILE A 320 28.00 -6.70 6.81
N GLU A 321 29.05 -6.79 7.64
CA GLU A 321 30.34 -7.38 7.27
C GLU A 321 30.15 -8.84 6.79
N LYS A 322 29.40 -9.64 7.55
CA LYS A 322 29.12 -11.04 7.22
C LYS A 322 28.26 -11.19 5.95
N ALA A 323 27.21 -10.38 5.81
CA ALA A 323 26.35 -10.40 4.64
C ALA A 323 27.15 -10.06 3.37
N LYS A 324 28.07 -9.08 3.46
CA LYS A 324 28.97 -8.74 2.37
C LYS A 324 29.90 -9.89 2.00
N GLN A 325 30.50 -10.57 2.98
CA GLN A 325 31.33 -11.77 2.73
C GLN A 325 30.57 -12.88 2.01
N ASN A 326 29.27 -13.00 2.28
CA ASN A 326 28.39 -13.99 1.65
C ASN A 326 27.75 -13.51 0.34
N ASN A 327 28.08 -12.32 -0.17
CA ASN A 327 27.43 -11.66 -1.31
C ASN A 327 25.90 -11.52 -1.17
N ASP A 328 25.41 -11.35 0.07
CA ASP A 328 23.99 -11.12 0.37
C ASP A 328 23.66 -9.62 0.36
N ASN A 329 23.53 -9.06 -0.84
CA ASN A 329 23.28 -7.63 -1.03
C ASN A 329 21.90 -7.18 -0.53
N LYS A 330 20.91 -8.09 -0.50
CA LYS A 330 19.58 -7.83 0.07
C LYS A 330 19.70 -7.51 1.56
N THR A 331 20.41 -8.33 2.31
CA THR A 331 20.64 -8.10 3.75
C THR A 331 21.46 -6.83 3.98
N VAL A 332 22.50 -6.56 3.17
CA VAL A 332 23.27 -5.31 3.27
C VAL A 332 22.38 -4.08 3.09
N LYS A 333 21.51 -4.07 2.08
CA LYS A 333 20.57 -2.97 1.82
C LYS A 333 19.60 -2.78 2.99
N LEU A 334 19.03 -3.87 3.52
CA LEU A 334 18.13 -3.83 4.68
C LEU A 334 18.80 -3.25 5.93
N LEU A 335 19.99 -3.72 6.29
CA LEU A 335 20.68 -3.30 7.51
C LEU A 335 21.23 -1.87 7.45
N THR A 336 21.57 -1.39 6.25
CA THR A 336 22.06 0.00 6.07
C THR A 336 20.91 1.00 5.87
N GLY A 337 19.74 0.52 5.40
CA GLY A 337 18.52 1.27 5.12
C GLY A 337 18.63 2.31 4.00
N GLU A 338 17.57 3.11 3.81
CA GLU A 338 17.45 4.07 2.70
C GLU A 338 17.24 5.49 3.20
N ILE A 339 17.88 6.49 2.56
CA ILE A 339 17.89 7.89 3.04
C ILE A 339 16.48 8.49 3.07
N ARG A 340 15.61 8.03 2.17
CA ARG A 340 14.18 8.37 2.17
C ARG A 340 13.41 7.07 2.11
N SER A 341 12.48 6.88 3.04
CA SER A 341 11.47 5.84 2.87
C SER A 341 10.79 6.07 1.52
N LYS A 342 10.88 5.08 0.63
CA LYS A 342 10.21 5.13 -0.67
C LYS A 342 8.70 5.17 -0.42
N TYR A 343 8.04 6.22 -0.90
CA TYR A 343 6.60 6.38 -0.79
C TYR A 343 5.94 5.91 -2.08
N ILE A 344 5.03 4.96 -1.94
CA ILE A 344 4.24 4.33 -2.99
C ILE A 344 2.95 5.14 -3.16
N ASN A 345 2.58 5.51 -4.38
CA ASN A 345 1.36 6.28 -4.64
C ASN A 345 0.15 5.35 -4.72
N ARG A 346 -0.89 5.60 -3.95
CA ARG A 346 -2.15 4.83 -3.95
C ARG A 346 -3.25 5.70 -4.54
N LYS A 347 -4.03 5.16 -5.48
CA LYS A 347 -5.14 5.92 -6.11
C LYS A 347 -6.23 6.26 -5.11
N SER A 348 -6.66 5.29 -4.32
CA SER A 348 -7.63 5.50 -3.25
C SER A 348 -7.47 4.45 -2.15
N GLY A 349 -7.98 4.76 -0.96
CA GLY A 349 -8.05 3.82 0.17
C GLY A 349 -9.06 4.31 1.21
N GLU A 350 -9.76 3.37 1.84
CA GLU A 350 -10.65 3.64 2.97
C GLU A 350 -9.93 3.38 4.29
N LEU A 351 -9.87 4.38 5.17
CA LEU A 351 -9.18 4.31 6.44
C LEU A 351 -10.08 4.73 7.60
N ALA A 352 -10.03 4.01 8.72
CA ALA A 352 -10.72 4.36 9.96
C ALA A 352 -9.75 5.05 10.93
N GLY A 353 -10.06 6.27 11.37
CA GLY A 353 -9.36 6.96 12.44
C GLY A 353 -9.56 6.27 13.78
N LEU A 354 -8.48 5.75 14.36
CA LEU A 354 -8.51 5.03 15.63
C LEU A 354 -8.20 5.94 16.82
N GLY A 355 -7.34 6.94 16.62
CA GLY A 355 -6.98 7.90 17.64
C GLY A 355 -5.66 8.62 17.33
N ALA A 356 -5.24 9.49 18.23
CA ALA A 356 -4.02 10.28 18.10
C ALA A 356 -3.20 10.30 19.39
N TYR A 357 -1.88 10.29 19.23
CA TYR A 357 -0.93 10.28 20.34
C TYR A 357 0.14 11.37 20.19
N PRO A 358 0.40 12.18 21.23
CA PRO A 358 1.48 13.16 21.25
C PRO A 358 2.81 12.51 21.63
N TRP A 359 3.91 12.92 21.00
CA TRP A 359 5.23 12.38 21.31
C TRP A 359 6.35 13.42 21.19
N ILE A 360 7.44 13.16 21.90
CA ILE A 360 8.71 13.90 21.80
C ILE A 360 9.81 12.89 21.50
N SER A 361 10.63 13.15 20.48
CA SER A 361 11.82 12.35 20.22
C SER A 361 12.97 12.78 21.13
N SER A 362 13.89 11.84 21.41
CA SER A 362 15.15 12.14 22.09
C SER A 362 15.99 13.18 21.32
N THR A 363 15.83 13.24 20.00
CA THR A 363 16.51 14.17 19.10
C THR A 363 15.88 15.57 19.01
N GLY A 364 14.97 15.93 19.92
CA GLY A 364 14.38 17.27 19.98
C GLY A 364 13.34 17.54 18.89
N TYR A 365 12.46 16.59 18.61
CA TYR A 365 11.28 16.81 17.77
C TYR A 365 10.00 16.57 18.55
N LEU A 366 9.01 17.43 18.36
CA LEU A 366 7.68 17.36 18.93
C LEU A 366 6.68 16.99 17.85
N GLY A 367 5.82 16.01 18.09
CA GLY A 367 4.86 15.60 17.09
C GLY A 367 3.56 15.06 17.66
N ALA A 368 2.59 14.91 16.77
CA ALA A 368 1.37 14.17 17.00
C ALA A 368 1.19 13.17 15.85
N SER A 369 0.81 11.94 16.18
CA SER A 369 0.50 10.89 15.20
C SER A 369 -0.96 10.51 15.30
N ALA A 370 -1.69 10.48 14.19
CA ALA A 370 -2.95 9.77 14.06
C ALA A 370 -2.69 8.32 13.62
N TYR A 371 -3.36 7.38 14.29
CA TYR A 371 -3.39 5.97 13.94
C TYR A 371 -4.64 5.69 13.11
N LEU A 372 -4.44 5.01 11.99
CA LEU A 372 -5.44 4.77 10.97
C LEU A 372 -5.46 3.28 10.64
N TYR A 373 -6.64 2.70 10.53
CA TYR A 373 -6.77 1.32 10.07
C TYR A 373 -7.25 1.29 8.62
N ASN A 374 -6.44 0.74 7.72
CA ASN A 374 -6.80 0.62 6.32
C ASN A 374 -7.76 -0.56 6.12
N LEU A 375 -8.99 -0.26 5.74
CA LEU A 375 -10.06 -1.24 5.59
C LEU A 375 -9.85 -2.15 4.37
N ASN A 376 -9.10 -1.69 3.36
CA ASN A 376 -8.80 -2.47 2.17
C ASN A 376 -7.64 -3.43 2.41
N THR A 377 -6.51 -2.93 2.93
CA THR A 377 -5.29 -3.74 3.12
C THR A 377 -5.23 -4.44 4.46
N LYS A 378 -6.15 -4.11 5.39
CA LYS A 378 -6.18 -4.62 6.77
C LYS A 378 -4.94 -4.31 7.59
N LYS A 379 -4.19 -3.27 7.19
CA LYS A 379 -2.97 -2.84 7.86
C LYS A 379 -3.20 -1.58 8.70
N LEU A 380 -2.46 -1.49 9.79
CA LEU A 380 -2.37 -0.27 10.56
C LEU A 380 -1.41 0.71 9.86
N SER A 381 -1.92 1.91 9.57
CA SER A 381 -1.16 3.03 9.04
C SER A 381 -1.10 4.18 10.05
N PHE A 382 -0.17 5.10 9.86
CA PHE A 382 -0.10 6.31 10.68
C PHE A 382 0.26 7.56 9.88
N PHE A 383 -0.28 8.69 10.34
CA PHE A 383 0.05 10.01 9.81
C PHE A 383 0.59 10.88 10.94
N SER A 384 1.80 11.43 10.77
CA SER A 384 2.45 12.25 11.80
C SER A 384 2.79 13.63 11.29
N TYR A 385 2.48 14.64 12.09
CA TYR A 385 3.02 15.99 11.94
C TYR A 385 4.05 16.26 13.03
N VAL A 386 5.19 16.82 12.65
CA VAL A 386 6.37 16.95 13.49
C VAL A 386 6.99 18.33 13.32
N ILE A 387 7.38 18.96 14.42
CA ILE A 387 8.11 20.23 14.45
C ILE A 387 9.40 20.07 15.28
N PRO A 388 10.51 20.73 14.88
CA PRO A 388 11.73 20.75 15.68
C PRO A 388 11.55 21.58 16.96
N THR A 389 12.16 21.16 18.06
CA THR A 389 12.10 21.85 19.37
C THR A 389 13.41 22.55 19.75
N PHE A 390 14.40 22.57 18.85
CA PHE A 390 15.75 23.08 19.11
C PHE A 390 15.99 24.52 18.58
N TYR A 391 14.99 25.18 17.99
CA TYR A 391 15.07 26.60 17.61
C TYR A 391 14.48 27.50 18.72
N ASP A 392 15.18 28.61 19.03
CA ASP A 392 14.87 29.71 19.96
C ASP A 392 13.80 29.50 21.06
N ASN A 393 14.23 29.47 22.33
CA ASN A 393 13.40 29.68 23.54
C ASN A 393 12.06 28.91 23.64
N ALA A 394 11.87 27.84 22.85
CA ALA A 394 10.63 27.10 22.81
C ALA A 394 10.48 26.26 24.10
N LYS A 395 9.72 26.78 25.07
CA LYS A 395 9.19 25.94 26.16
C LYS A 395 8.25 24.93 25.52
N ILE A 396 8.68 23.66 25.43
CA ILE A 396 7.85 22.55 24.96
C ILE A 396 6.66 22.39 25.90
N SER A 397 5.52 22.95 25.51
CA SER A 397 4.29 22.93 26.29
C SER A 397 3.28 21.94 25.72
N TYR A 398 2.31 21.59 26.54
CA TYR A 398 1.14 20.86 26.09
C TYR A 398 0.37 21.62 24.98
N ASP A 399 0.31 22.95 25.10
CA ASP A 399 -0.44 23.80 24.17
C ASP A 399 0.14 23.79 22.76
N ASP A 400 1.47 23.64 22.63
CA ASP A 400 2.13 23.51 21.32
C ASP A 400 1.68 22.24 20.59
N VAL A 401 1.65 21.10 21.30
CA VAL A 401 1.20 19.84 20.70
C VAL A 401 -0.28 19.87 20.38
N ARG A 402 -1.07 20.46 21.28
CA ARG A 402 -2.51 20.61 21.08
C ARG A 402 -2.82 21.51 19.88
N SER A 403 -2.07 22.59 19.71
CA SER A 403 -2.15 23.47 18.54
C SER A 403 -1.87 22.70 17.26
N ASN A 404 -0.78 21.93 17.22
CA ASN A 404 -0.42 21.07 16.08
C ASN A 404 -1.48 20.02 15.76
N TYR A 405 -2.08 19.40 16.79
CA TYR A 405 -3.15 18.43 16.65
C TYR A 405 -4.40 19.01 15.96
N ARG A 406 -4.75 20.27 16.27
CA ARG A 406 -5.92 20.98 15.73
C ARG A 406 -5.66 21.75 14.44
N LYS A 407 -4.40 21.87 14.04
CA LYS A 407 -4.01 22.74 12.93
C LYS A 407 -4.52 22.20 11.59
N LYS A 408 -5.35 23.01 10.92
CA LYS A 408 -5.94 22.71 9.61
C LYS A 408 -4.98 23.04 8.47
N ILE A 409 -3.97 22.20 8.28
CA ILE A 409 -2.90 22.43 7.29
C ILE A 409 -2.51 21.18 6.50
N HIS A 410 -3.14 20.03 6.75
CA HIS A 410 -2.72 18.78 6.15
C HIS A 410 -3.49 18.49 4.86
N PHE A 411 -2.80 17.83 3.92
CA PHE A 411 -3.36 17.39 2.63
C PHE A 411 -3.92 18.56 1.79
N GLU A 412 -4.58 18.26 0.69
CA GLU A 412 -5.22 19.25 -0.19
C GLU A 412 -6.31 20.03 0.56
N ASN A 413 -7.12 19.33 1.35
CA ASN A 413 -8.36 19.87 1.93
C ASN A 413 -8.14 20.60 3.27
N ASN A 414 -6.89 20.85 3.67
CA ASN A 414 -6.51 21.52 4.92
C ASN A 414 -7.18 20.93 6.17
N ILE A 415 -7.18 19.61 6.28
CA ILE A 415 -7.71 18.88 7.42
C ILE A 415 -6.71 18.87 8.59
N SER A 416 -7.19 18.66 9.81
CA SER A 416 -6.39 18.52 11.04
C SER A 416 -6.14 17.05 11.43
N ILE A 417 -5.14 16.80 12.30
CA ILE A 417 -4.94 15.46 12.90
C ILE A 417 -6.15 15.06 13.75
N GLU A 418 -6.79 16.03 14.40
CA GLU A 418 -8.05 15.80 15.12
C GLU A 418 -9.11 15.13 14.23
N GLU A 419 -9.40 15.72 13.08
CA GLU A 419 -10.38 15.17 12.13
C GLU A 419 -9.91 13.82 11.56
N ILE A 420 -8.62 13.67 11.22
CA ILE A 420 -8.08 12.40 10.72
C ILE A 420 -8.24 11.27 11.78
N SER A 421 -8.09 11.59 13.06
CA SER A 421 -8.12 10.59 14.13
C SER A 421 -9.52 10.10 14.52
N LYS A 422 -10.60 10.76 14.05
CA LYS A 422 -11.97 10.55 14.56
C LYS A 422 -12.97 10.01 13.54
N TYR A 423 -12.62 9.94 12.25
CA TYR A 423 -13.57 9.67 11.17
C TYR A 423 -13.16 8.47 10.31
N LYS A 424 -14.14 7.88 9.63
CA LYS A 424 -13.94 7.07 8.44
C LYS A 424 -13.58 8.01 7.28
N LEU A 425 -12.48 7.72 6.61
CA LEU A 425 -11.84 8.60 5.64
C LEU A 425 -11.67 7.88 4.31
N LYS A 426 -11.93 8.59 3.22
CA LYS A 426 -11.52 8.16 1.89
C LYS A 426 -10.35 9.01 1.44
N PHE A 427 -9.18 8.39 1.36
CA PHE A 427 -7.99 9.00 0.80
C PHE A 427 -7.99 8.83 -0.72
N ILE A 428 -7.53 9.85 -1.43
CA ILE A 428 -7.39 9.86 -2.89
C ILE A 428 -5.98 10.38 -3.22
N ASN A 429 -5.29 9.68 -4.12
CA ASN A 429 -3.91 9.98 -4.55
C ASN A 429 -2.91 10.12 -3.40
N TYR A 430 -3.10 9.34 -2.33
CA TYR A 430 -2.23 9.38 -1.16
C TYR A 430 -0.94 8.60 -1.40
N LYS A 431 0.07 8.81 -0.54
CA LYS A 431 1.30 8.01 -0.59
C LYS A 431 1.57 7.38 0.75
N VAL A 432 2.00 6.13 0.72
CA VAL A 432 2.35 5.33 1.91
C VAL A 432 3.75 4.73 1.74
N ASN A 433 4.53 4.64 2.80
CA ASN A 433 5.82 3.96 2.76
C ASN A 433 5.71 2.52 3.32
N ASN A 434 6.81 1.78 3.31
CA ASN A 434 6.87 0.39 3.81
C ASN A 434 6.60 0.25 5.32
N GLU A 435 6.63 1.35 6.09
CA GLU A 435 6.26 1.38 7.51
C GLU A 435 4.77 1.73 7.69
N GLU A 436 3.98 1.73 6.62
CA GLU A 436 2.58 2.17 6.62
C GLU A 436 2.40 3.65 7.05
N ARG A 437 3.45 4.47 6.92
CA ARG A 437 3.39 5.91 7.16
C ARG A 437 2.78 6.60 5.95
N ILE A 438 1.75 7.41 6.18
CA ILE A 438 1.13 8.24 5.15
C ILE A 438 1.92 9.56 5.01
N SER A 439 2.24 9.92 3.76
CA SER A 439 2.95 11.17 3.44
C SER A 439 2.06 12.40 3.63
N SER A 440 2.62 13.54 4.01
CA SER A 440 1.91 14.83 4.11
C SER A 440 1.68 15.54 2.77
N SER A 441 1.58 14.80 1.66
CA SER A 441 1.49 15.39 0.32
C SER A 441 0.27 16.28 0.13
N LYS A 442 0.46 17.47 -0.47
CA LYS A 442 -0.63 18.38 -0.86
C LYS A 442 -1.43 17.92 -2.09
N PHE A 443 -1.00 16.85 -2.75
CA PHE A 443 -1.76 16.18 -3.82
C PHE A 443 -2.74 15.12 -3.30
N THR A 444 -2.63 14.76 -2.02
CA THR A 444 -3.57 13.85 -1.37
C THR A 444 -4.85 14.60 -1.06
N SER A 445 -6.00 14.07 -1.51
CA SER A 445 -7.31 14.55 -1.08
C SER A 445 -7.88 13.61 -0.02
N VAL A 446 -8.60 14.15 0.96
CA VAL A 446 -9.21 13.37 2.05
C VAL A 446 -10.66 13.78 2.20
N ILE A 447 -11.55 12.80 2.04
CA ILE A 447 -12.98 12.97 2.24
C ILE A 447 -13.34 12.36 3.60
N LEU A 448 -13.99 13.16 4.44
CA LEU A 448 -14.54 12.76 5.73
C LEU A 448 -15.93 12.16 5.52
N ASN A 449 -16.13 10.92 5.95
CA ASN A 449 -17.43 10.25 5.97
C ASN A 449 -17.98 10.27 7.41
N ASP A 450 -18.31 9.10 7.95
CA ASP A 450 -18.90 8.95 9.27
C ASP A 450 -17.87 9.10 10.39
N ARG A 451 -18.33 9.51 11.58
CA ARG A 451 -17.50 9.43 12.79
C ARG A 451 -17.33 7.98 13.19
N ILE A 452 -16.12 7.61 13.58
CA ILE A 452 -15.87 6.29 14.18
C ILE A 452 -16.51 6.27 15.56
N ASN A 453 -17.29 5.23 15.84
CA ASN A 453 -17.93 4.95 17.11
C ASN A 453 -17.88 3.45 17.41
N TYR A 454 -18.38 3.04 18.58
CA TYR A 454 -18.37 1.64 19.02
C TYR A 454 -19.05 0.71 18.01
N THR A 455 -20.21 1.09 17.46
CA THR A 455 -20.98 0.23 16.55
C THR A 455 -20.22 -0.03 15.26
N LEU A 456 -19.73 1.03 14.61
CA LEU A 456 -18.97 0.90 13.36
C LEU A 456 -17.69 0.09 13.55
N LEU A 457 -17.00 0.26 14.68
CA LEU A 457 -15.77 -0.50 14.96
C LEU A 457 -16.07 -1.97 15.30
N LYS A 458 -17.20 -2.24 15.94
CA LYS A 458 -17.69 -3.60 16.17
C LYS A 458 -18.01 -4.31 14.85
N ASP A 459 -18.67 -3.65 13.90
CA ASP A 459 -18.92 -4.20 12.56
C ASP A 459 -17.59 -4.53 11.84
N ILE A 460 -16.58 -3.66 11.99
CA ILE A 460 -15.23 -3.91 11.46
C ILE A 460 -14.58 -5.14 12.13
N LYS A 461 -14.73 -5.32 13.46
CA LYS A 461 -14.24 -6.50 14.18
C LYS A 461 -14.93 -7.79 13.67
N GLU A 462 -16.26 -7.75 13.49
CA GLU A 462 -17.07 -8.92 13.13
C GLU A 462 -16.90 -9.38 11.67
N SER A 463 -16.40 -8.52 10.78
CA SER A 463 -16.12 -8.83 9.35
C SER A 463 -15.02 -9.89 9.09
N LYS A 464 -14.60 -10.64 10.13
CA LYS A 464 -13.74 -11.85 10.16
C LYS A 464 -12.47 -11.82 9.32
N ASN A 465 -11.59 -10.84 9.55
CA ASN A 465 -10.22 -10.87 9.02
C ASN A 465 -9.22 -9.92 9.74
N ASN A 466 -9.56 -9.42 10.93
CA ASN A 466 -8.81 -8.36 11.62
C ASN A 466 -8.27 -8.80 13.00
N GLU A 467 -8.03 -10.11 13.19
CA GLU A 467 -7.67 -10.73 14.48
C GLU A 467 -6.43 -10.10 15.12
N GLU A 468 -5.45 -9.65 14.32
CA GLU A 468 -4.24 -9.04 14.88
C GLU A 468 -4.46 -7.66 15.49
N LEU A 469 -5.53 -6.95 15.11
CA LEU A 469 -5.83 -5.62 15.62
C LEU A 469 -6.69 -5.67 16.88
N PHE A 470 -7.59 -6.65 17.00
CA PHE A 470 -8.54 -6.75 18.10
C PHE A 470 -8.13 -7.86 19.06
N ALA A 471 -7.97 -7.52 20.33
CA ALA A 471 -7.80 -8.53 21.36
C ALA A 471 -9.14 -9.20 21.67
N GLU A 472 -9.16 -10.52 21.69
CA GLU A 472 -10.31 -11.30 22.20
C GLU A 472 -10.30 -11.32 23.72
N THR A 473 -9.12 -11.43 24.32
CA THR A 473 -8.90 -11.40 25.77
C THR A 473 -7.75 -10.47 26.16
N TYR A 474 -7.74 -10.02 27.41
CA TYR A 474 -6.60 -9.27 27.94
C TYR A 474 -5.33 -10.13 28.09
N ASN A 475 -5.46 -11.45 28.12
CA ASN A 475 -4.30 -12.35 28.09
C ASN A 475 -3.60 -12.33 26.74
N ASP A 476 -4.34 -12.17 25.63
CA ASP A 476 -3.73 -12.02 24.31
C ASP A 476 -2.78 -10.83 24.30
N ILE A 477 -3.20 -9.69 24.86
CA ILE A 477 -2.39 -8.47 24.97
C ILE A 477 -1.13 -8.70 25.84
N LYS A 478 -1.28 -9.40 26.96
CA LYS A 478 -0.17 -9.71 27.88
C LYS A 478 0.84 -10.65 27.23
N ASN A 479 0.36 -11.61 26.45
CA ASN A 479 1.15 -12.68 25.83
C ASN A 479 1.85 -12.25 24.53
N ILE A 480 1.60 -11.03 24.03
CA ILE A 480 2.37 -10.50 22.90
C ILE A 480 3.84 -10.38 23.30
N ASP A 481 4.63 -11.26 22.68
CA ASP A 481 6.07 -11.30 22.80
C ASP A 481 6.73 -10.32 21.82
N PHE A 482 7.70 -9.58 22.31
CA PHE A 482 8.49 -8.62 21.54
C PHE A 482 9.88 -9.24 21.39
N ARG A 483 10.00 -10.18 20.46
CA ARG A 483 11.29 -10.79 20.11
C ARG A 483 12.09 -9.80 19.29
N TYR A 484 13.37 -9.69 19.62
CA TYR A 484 14.26 -8.83 18.87
C TYR A 484 14.52 -9.44 17.48
N ASP A 485 14.13 -8.72 16.43
CA ASP A 485 14.47 -9.00 15.04
C ASP A 485 15.20 -7.80 14.44
N TYR A 486 16.32 -8.06 13.74
CA TYR A 486 17.06 -7.04 12.99
C TYR A 486 16.25 -6.42 11.86
N PHE A 487 15.33 -7.20 11.27
CA PHE A 487 14.64 -6.85 10.04
C PHE A 487 13.20 -6.42 10.28
N ASN A 488 12.64 -6.75 11.46
CA ASN A 488 11.27 -6.38 11.81
C ASN A 488 11.23 -5.26 12.84
N LYS A 489 11.40 -4.01 12.39
CA LYS A 489 11.32 -2.83 13.28
C LYS A 489 9.93 -2.65 13.91
N ASN A 490 8.89 -3.20 13.27
CA ASN A 490 7.51 -3.11 13.72
C ASN A 490 7.22 -3.97 14.96
N ASP A 491 8.11 -4.91 15.30
CA ASP A 491 7.96 -5.77 16.48
C ASP A 491 8.45 -5.11 17.78
N MET A 492 8.61 -3.79 17.82
CA MET A 492 8.97 -3.05 19.06
C MET A 492 7.74 -2.46 19.77
N SER A 493 6.62 -2.30 19.05
CA SER A 493 5.35 -1.80 19.57
C SER A 493 4.20 -2.33 18.72
N LYS A 494 3.12 -2.79 19.35
CA LYS A 494 1.88 -3.16 18.64
C LYS A 494 0.73 -2.26 19.08
N ILE A 495 -0.08 -1.81 18.12
CA ILE A 495 -1.36 -1.17 18.40
C ILE A 495 -2.44 -2.23 18.41
N ILE A 496 -3.24 -2.25 19.48
CA ILE A 496 -4.26 -3.25 19.73
C ILE A 496 -5.51 -2.54 20.23
N ILE A 497 -6.67 -3.05 19.86
CA ILE A 497 -7.97 -2.56 20.29
C ILE A 497 -8.58 -3.60 21.22
N ALA A 498 -9.03 -3.18 22.39
CA ALA A 498 -9.65 -4.06 23.37
C ALA A 498 -11.00 -3.50 23.82
N GLU A 499 -11.96 -4.38 24.08
CA GLU A 499 -13.22 -3.98 24.71
C GLU A 499 -13.01 -3.80 26.21
N PHE A 500 -13.65 -2.78 26.78
CA PHE A 500 -13.69 -2.56 28.22
C PHE A 500 -15.01 -1.91 28.62
N GLN A 501 -15.35 -2.08 29.90
CA GLN A 501 -16.56 -1.52 30.49
C GLN A 501 -16.29 -0.57 31.64
N ILE A 502 -15.18 -0.73 32.36
CA ILE A 502 -14.91 0.04 33.58
C ILE A 502 -13.44 0.45 33.63
N ILE A 503 -13.16 1.67 34.11
CA ILE A 503 -11.85 2.14 34.54
C ILE A 503 -11.85 2.32 36.06
N GLU A 504 -10.90 1.72 36.76
CA GLU A 504 -10.74 1.82 38.22
C GLU A 504 -9.26 1.87 38.63
N ASN A 505 -8.99 1.97 39.94
CA ASN A 505 -7.66 1.95 40.53
C ASN A 505 -6.71 3.00 39.94
N GLN A 506 -7.20 4.21 39.68
CA GLN A 506 -6.37 5.31 39.20
C GLN A 506 -5.41 5.78 40.31
N GLU A 507 -4.13 5.45 40.19
CA GLU A 507 -3.10 5.77 41.18
C GLU A 507 -1.85 6.38 40.51
N PHE A 508 -1.42 7.54 41.00
CA PHE A 508 -0.21 8.21 40.51
C PHE A 508 0.99 7.93 41.40
N ASP A 509 1.94 7.14 40.90
CA ASP A 509 3.24 6.89 41.53
C ASP A 509 4.14 8.12 41.37
N LYS A 510 4.31 8.88 42.45
CA LYS A 510 5.14 10.10 42.50
C LYS A 510 6.63 9.81 42.34
N ILE A 511 7.10 8.61 42.68
CA ILE A 511 8.52 8.26 42.58
C ILE A 511 8.86 7.92 41.13
N LYS A 512 8.05 7.05 40.51
CA LYS A 512 8.25 6.66 39.10
C LYS A 512 7.76 7.71 38.11
N GLN A 513 6.95 8.69 38.57
CA GLN A 513 6.28 9.66 37.72
C GLN A 513 5.39 8.95 36.68
N MET A 514 4.58 8.00 37.15
CA MET A 514 3.71 7.15 36.32
C MET A 514 2.32 7.05 36.92
N LEU A 515 1.29 7.27 36.10
CA LEU A 515 -0.08 6.91 36.41
C LEU A 515 -0.30 5.43 36.09
N TYR A 516 -0.87 4.68 37.02
CA TYR A 516 -1.39 3.34 36.82
C TYR A 516 -2.91 3.36 36.95
N PHE A 517 -3.59 2.54 36.17
CA PHE A 517 -5.03 2.33 36.27
C PHE A 517 -5.41 1.01 35.61
N ASP A 518 -6.56 0.47 35.98
CA ASP A 518 -7.06 -0.78 35.44
C ASP A 518 -8.24 -0.54 34.50
N ILE A 519 -8.24 -1.24 33.37
CA ILE A 519 -9.44 -1.45 32.56
C ILE A 519 -10.01 -2.83 32.87
N ILE A 520 -11.35 -2.91 32.92
CA ILE A 520 -12.09 -4.13 33.26
C ILE A 520 -13.09 -4.41 32.15
N ASN A 521 -13.10 -5.65 31.66
CA ASN A 521 -14.13 -6.15 30.74
C ASN A 521 -14.87 -7.31 31.43
N LYS A 522 -16.20 -7.24 31.51
CA LYS A 522 -17.05 -8.28 32.12
C LYS A 522 -17.80 -9.03 31.02
N TYR A 523 -17.50 -10.32 30.89
CA TYR A 523 -18.17 -11.18 29.90
C TYR A 523 -19.46 -11.78 30.47
N LYS A 524 -19.49 -12.06 31.78
CA LYS A 524 -20.63 -12.57 32.58
C LYS A 524 -20.58 -11.98 34.00
N GLU A 525 -21.64 -12.18 34.81
CA GLU A 525 -21.74 -11.60 36.17
C GLU A 525 -20.53 -11.94 37.08
N ASP A 526 -19.87 -13.08 36.89
CA ASP A 526 -18.72 -13.55 37.70
C ASP A 526 -17.39 -13.67 36.95
N GLU A 527 -17.35 -13.39 35.64
CA GLU A 527 -16.13 -13.47 34.82
C GLU A 527 -15.71 -12.07 34.35
N GLU A 528 -14.72 -11.50 35.05
CA GLU A 528 -14.07 -10.24 34.66
C GLU A 528 -12.60 -10.46 34.30
N GLU A 529 -12.16 -9.78 33.25
CA GLU A 529 -10.75 -9.64 32.94
C GLU A 529 -10.26 -8.25 33.31
N ARG A 530 -9.04 -8.20 33.84
CA ARG A 530 -8.36 -6.97 34.25
C ARG A 530 -7.02 -6.79 33.54
N LEU A 531 -6.80 -5.57 33.04
CA LEU A 531 -5.54 -5.16 32.44
C LEU A 531 -5.09 -3.82 33.03
N THR A 532 -3.91 -3.82 33.63
CA THR A 532 -3.29 -2.61 34.16
C THR A 532 -2.58 -1.86 33.04
N LEU A 533 -2.95 -0.61 32.85
CA LEU A 533 -2.35 0.33 31.91
C LEU A 533 -1.50 1.36 32.66
N ASN A 534 -0.62 2.04 31.94
CA ASN A 534 0.16 3.12 32.52
C ASN A 534 0.44 4.28 31.57
N ILE A 535 0.60 5.47 32.16
CA ILE A 535 0.98 6.70 31.47
C ILE A 535 2.15 7.34 32.22
N LYS A 536 3.31 7.44 31.56
CA LYS A 536 4.46 8.17 32.09
C LYS A 536 4.21 9.69 32.02
N TYR A 537 4.43 10.37 33.13
CA TYR A 537 4.29 11.83 33.21
C TYR A 537 5.37 12.53 32.38
N THR A 538 4.91 13.47 31.56
CA THR A 538 5.68 14.45 30.81
C THR A 538 4.83 15.72 30.68
N SER A 539 5.42 16.85 30.27
CA SER A 539 4.65 18.08 30.02
C SER A 539 3.51 17.85 29.02
N ILE A 540 3.75 17.04 27.98
CA ILE A 540 2.80 16.76 26.89
C ILE A 540 1.76 15.69 27.24
N HIS A 541 2.00 14.82 28.22
CA HIS A 541 1.04 13.82 28.68
C HIS A 541 0.17 14.30 29.85
N SER A 542 0.46 15.49 30.39
CA SER A 542 -0.20 16.02 31.58
C SER A 542 -1.72 16.05 31.46
N ASN A 543 -2.26 16.38 30.28
CA ASN A 543 -3.71 16.40 30.06
C ASN A 543 -4.33 15.00 30.05
N GLY A 544 -3.67 14.02 29.43
CA GLY A 544 -4.15 12.63 29.44
C GLY A 544 -4.17 12.01 30.83
N ILE A 545 -3.17 12.34 31.67
CA ILE A 545 -3.17 11.92 33.08
C ILE A 545 -4.35 12.53 33.83
N LYS A 546 -4.62 13.83 33.64
CA LYS A 546 -5.78 14.51 34.25
C LYS A 546 -7.10 13.90 33.76
N TYR A 547 -7.20 13.59 32.47
CA TYR A 547 -8.40 12.96 31.89
C TYR A 547 -8.70 11.62 32.56
N ILE A 548 -7.70 10.72 32.66
CA ILE A 548 -7.90 9.39 33.27
C ILE A 548 -8.16 9.49 34.78
N MET A 549 -7.45 10.36 35.50
CA MET A 549 -7.67 10.58 36.94
C MET A 549 -9.10 11.06 37.26
N ASN A 550 -9.69 11.84 36.35
CA ASN A 550 -11.05 12.38 36.50
C ASN A 550 -12.11 11.54 35.78
N TYR A 551 -11.72 10.40 35.21
CA TYR A 551 -12.62 9.58 34.40
C TYR A 551 -13.75 9.01 35.24
N LYS A 552 -14.98 9.17 34.75
CA LYS A 552 -16.18 8.61 35.38
C LYS A 552 -16.79 7.55 34.49
N ASN A 553 -17.02 6.37 35.06
CA ASN A 553 -17.68 5.28 34.34
C ASN A 553 -19.12 5.68 33.99
N SER A 554 -19.53 5.37 32.75
CA SER A 554 -20.88 5.65 32.27
C SER A 554 -21.82 4.54 32.67
N ASN A 555 -23.00 4.90 33.19
CA ASN A 555 -24.05 3.93 33.50
C ASN A 555 -24.83 3.47 32.25
N VAL A 556 -24.78 4.28 31.18
CA VAL A 556 -25.55 4.07 29.93
C VAL A 556 -24.66 3.50 28.83
N ASP A 557 -23.49 4.10 28.62
CA ASP A 557 -22.53 3.71 27.59
C ASP A 557 -21.47 2.79 28.19
N LYS A 558 -21.88 1.53 28.40
CA LYS A 558 -21.06 0.53 29.10
C LYS A 558 -19.96 -0.02 28.19
N ASN A 559 -20.31 -0.55 27.02
CA ASN A 559 -19.36 -1.23 26.14
C ASN A 559 -18.62 -0.22 25.28
N ARG A 560 -17.30 -0.19 25.44
CA ARG A 560 -16.41 0.77 24.77
C ARG A 560 -15.18 0.04 24.29
N PHE A 561 -14.55 0.57 23.25
CA PHE A 561 -13.22 0.12 22.86
C PHE A 561 -12.16 1.07 23.39
N ILE A 562 -11.00 0.54 23.72
CA ILE A 562 -9.80 1.32 24.00
C ILE A 562 -8.71 0.91 23.02
N VAL A 563 -8.06 1.91 22.41
CA VAL A 563 -6.90 1.70 21.55
C VAL A 563 -5.66 1.80 22.42
N LEU A 564 -4.84 0.76 22.39
CA LEU A 564 -3.68 0.56 23.24
C LEU A 564 -2.43 0.45 22.39
N GLU A 565 -1.32 0.95 22.92
CA GLU A 565 0.01 0.60 22.45
C GLU A 565 0.70 -0.29 23.48
N LYS A 566 1.03 -1.50 23.04
CA LYS A 566 1.78 -2.49 23.80
C LYS A 566 3.23 -2.47 23.36
N THR A 567 4.15 -2.37 24.31
CA THR A 567 5.58 -2.63 24.13
C THR A 567 6.05 -3.71 25.10
N LYS A 568 7.34 -4.03 25.09
CA LYS A 568 7.96 -4.86 26.13
C LYS A 568 7.87 -4.26 27.54
N TYR A 569 7.77 -2.93 27.65
CA TYR A 569 7.95 -2.23 28.93
C TYR A 569 6.66 -1.63 29.50
N TYR A 570 5.67 -1.36 28.65
CA TYR A 570 4.43 -0.73 29.07
C TYR A 570 3.27 -1.10 28.16
N ILE A 571 2.07 -0.88 28.68
CA ILE A 571 0.81 -0.86 27.94
C ILE A 571 0.21 0.51 28.20
N ARG A 572 0.13 1.34 27.17
CA ARG A 572 -0.39 2.71 27.31
C ARG A 572 -1.64 2.88 26.48
N PRO A 573 -2.61 3.68 26.94
CA PRO A 573 -3.78 3.98 26.15
C PRO A 573 -3.45 5.06 25.09
N ILE A 574 -4.23 5.12 24.01
CA ILE A 574 -4.18 6.15 22.98
C ILE A 574 -5.52 6.91 22.95
N SER A 575 -6.61 6.18 22.79
CA SER A 575 -7.96 6.71 22.65
C SER A 575 -9.01 5.77 23.24
N ILE A 576 -10.17 6.31 23.57
CA ILE A 576 -11.38 5.57 23.94
C ILE A 576 -12.40 5.79 22.83
N ILE A 577 -13.02 4.73 22.32
CA ILE A 577 -14.05 4.78 21.29
C ILE A 577 -15.35 4.33 21.95
N ASN A 578 -16.29 5.28 22.06
CA ASN A 578 -17.54 5.09 22.77
C ASN A 578 -18.73 5.07 21.79
N ALA A 579 -19.96 5.06 22.30
CA ALA A 579 -21.15 5.00 21.44
C ALA A 579 -21.25 6.16 20.42
N ASN A 580 -20.60 7.29 20.69
CA ASN A 580 -20.74 8.53 19.91
C ASN A 580 -19.52 8.87 19.05
N ALA A 581 -18.31 8.63 19.55
CA ALA A 581 -17.09 9.12 18.91
C ALA A 581 -15.80 8.45 19.46
N VAL A 582 -14.71 8.72 18.75
CA VAL A 582 -13.33 8.56 19.26
C VAL A 582 -12.97 9.75 20.16
N ILE A 583 -12.52 9.44 21.37
CA ILE A 583 -11.98 10.36 22.37
C ILE A 583 -10.47 10.16 22.44
N ASN A 584 -9.69 11.15 22.01
CA ASN A 584 -8.24 11.12 22.10
C ASN A 584 -7.81 11.54 23.50
N ILE A 585 -7.38 10.58 24.32
CA ILE A 585 -7.15 10.75 25.76
C ILE A 585 -6.22 11.93 26.08
N PHE A 586 -5.22 12.17 25.24
CA PHE A 586 -4.24 13.22 25.49
C PHE A 586 -4.66 14.60 24.96
N PHE A 587 -5.71 14.71 24.15
CA PHE A 587 -6.09 15.94 23.45
C PHE A 587 -7.49 16.45 23.79
N ASP A 588 -8.42 15.52 24.02
CA ASP A 588 -9.82 15.79 24.29
C ASP A 588 -10.06 15.86 25.81
N ASN A 589 -10.98 16.73 26.22
CA ASN A 589 -11.39 16.94 27.62
C ASN A 589 -12.86 16.63 27.79
#